data_AF-A0A3D0NRZ3-F1
#
_entry.id   AF-A0A3D0NRZ3-F1
#
_cell.length_a   1.000
_cell.length_b   1.000
_cell.length_c   1.000
_cell.angle_alpha   90.00
_cell.angle_beta   90.00
_cell.angle_gamma   90.00
#
_symmetry.space_group_name_H-M   'P 1'
#
loop_
_entity.id
_entity.type
_entity.pdbx_description
1 polymer ?
#
loop_
_entity_poly.entity_id
_entity_poly.type
_entity_poly.pdbx_seq_one_letter_code
_entity_poly.pdbx_strand_id
1 'polypeptide(L)'
;MDKKYRAVVFKMPNNSDKAERRYVIKDMESGEIVDDAQGYGYKSAQKAYAGWAYKRRDKSKDTEKAEKERAISKWTEENKTFIRLLDTLAFEKWKDTRTPVDAGFVKKLLEENGYIDLNFTAGELLRYWQRGPLYSKKKR
;
A
#
# COMPACT_ATOMS: atom_id res chain seq x y z
N MET A 1 -20.10 -28.18 6.56
CA MET A 1 -18.85 -27.66 7.13
C MET A 1 -19.18 -26.40 7.88
N ASP A 2 -19.38 -26.51 9.20
CA ASP A 2 -19.57 -25.32 10.05
C ASP A 2 -18.31 -24.48 10.02
N LYS A 3 -18.46 -23.21 9.64
CA LYS A 3 -17.35 -22.27 9.66
C LYS A 3 -17.14 -21.86 11.12
N LYS A 4 -15.95 -22.16 11.67
CA LYS A 4 -15.52 -21.74 13.02
C LYS A 4 -15.81 -20.26 13.32
N TYR A 5 -15.74 -19.39 12.31
CA TYR A 5 -16.03 -17.96 12.44
C TYR A 5 -17.21 -17.54 11.56
N ARG A 6 -18.14 -16.75 12.12
CA ARG A 6 -19.31 -16.23 11.39
C ARG A 6 -19.52 -14.74 11.62
N ALA A 7 -19.88 -14.04 10.56
CA ALA A 7 -20.38 -12.67 10.65
C ALA A 7 -21.82 -12.67 11.19
N VAL A 8 -22.05 -11.99 12.31
CA VAL A 8 -23.35 -11.87 12.98
C VAL A 8 -23.77 -10.42 13.10
N VAL A 9 -25.07 -10.16 13.17
CA VAL A 9 -25.60 -8.80 13.32
C VAL A 9 -25.27 -8.29 14.72
N PHE A 10 -24.66 -7.11 14.78
CA PHE A 10 -24.36 -6.37 15.99
C PHE A 10 -25.29 -5.18 16.10
N LYS A 11 -26.06 -5.13 17.20
CA LYS A 11 -26.93 -4.00 17.50
C LYS A 11 -26.16 -3.02 18.38
N MET A 12 -25.99 -1.79 17.89
CA MET A 12 -25.40 -0.73 18.71
C MET A 12 -26.31 -0.39 19.90
N PRO A 13 -25.75 -0.13 21.10
CA PRO A 13 -26.54 0.17 22.30
C PRO A 13 -27.29 1.52 22.24
N ASN A 14 -26.82 2.48 21.44
CA ASN A 14 -27.46 3.80 21.35
C ASN A 14 -28.44 3.87 20.18
N ASN A 15 -29.69 3.63 20.56
CA ASN A 15 -30.88 3.52 19.75
C ASN A 15 -31.36 4.89 19.23
N SER A 16 -31.22 5.11 17.92
CA SER A 16 -32.26 5.80 17.16
C SER A 16 -32.79 4.78 16.16
N ASP A 17 -34.09 4.78 15.87
CA ASP A 17 -34.79 3.77 15.04
C ASP A 17 -34.28 3.65 13.58
N LYS A 18 -33.16 4.31 13.26
CA LYS A 18 -32.39 4.24 12.02
C LYS A 18 -31.03 3.54 12.19
N ALA A 19 -30.83 2.72 13.23
CA ALA A 19 -29.57 2.01 13.44
C ALA A 19 -29.26 1.10 12.24
N GLU A 20 -28.33 1.55 11.39
CA GLU A 20 -27.80 0.80 10.24
C GLU A 20 -27.30 -0.56 10.75
N ARG A 21 -27.81 -1.68 10.19
CA ARG A 21 -27.40 -3.03 10.60
C ARG A 21 -25.88 -3.14 10.50
N ARG A 22 -25.21 -3.39 11.63
CA ARG A 22 -23.76 -3.63 11.70
C ARG A 22 -23.47 -5.12 11.89
N TYR A 23 -22.26 -5.52 11.53
CA TYR A 23 -21.82 -6.91 11.54
C TYR A 23 -20.49 -7.05 12.28
N VAL A 24 -20.33 -8.11 13.06
CA VAL A 24 -19.10 -8.46 13.79
C VAL A 24 -18.76 -9.93 13.55
N ILE A 25 -17.51 -10.32 13.69
CA ILE A 25 -17.10 -11.72 13.58
C ILE A 25 -17.14 -12.37 14.96
N LYS A 26 -17.87 -13.48 15.04
CA LYS A 26 -18.04 -14.30 16.23
C LYS A 26 -17.39 -15.67 16.01
N ASP A 27 -16.69 -16.17 17.01
CA ASP A 27 -16.31 -17.58 17.08
C ASP A 27 -17.55 -18.40 17.48
N MET A 28 -17.89 -19.40 16.67
CA MET A 28 -19.08 -20.22 16.87
C MET A 28 -18.88 -21.29 17.95
N GLU A 29 -17.63 -21.63 18.29
CA GLU A 29 -17.32 -22.60 19.35
C GLU A 29 -17.35 -21.94 20.73
N SER A 30 -16.64 -20.82 20.90
CA SER A 30 -16.59 -20.10 22.20
C SER A 30 -17.75 -19.14 22.42
N GLY A 31 -18.39 -18.69 21.34
CA GLY A 31 -19.42 -17.67 21.40
C GLY A 31 -18.88 -16.24 21.58
N GLU A 32 -17.56 -16.02 21.50
CA GLU A 32 -16.94 -14.72 21.68
C GLU A 32 -16.89 -13.89 20.39
N ILE A 33 -16.94 -12.57 20.53
CA ILE A 33 -16.71 -11.65 19.41
C ILE A 33 -15.21 -11.46 19.23
N VAL A 34 -14.68 -11.91 18.11
CA VAL A 34 -13.24 -11.85 17.79
C VAL A 34 -12.88 -10.64 16.92
N ASP A 35 -13.87 -10.01 16.28
CA ASP A 35 -13.68 -8.76 15.56
C ASP A 35 -14.96 -7.92 15.52
N ASP A 36 -14.97 -6.80 16.24
CA ASP A 36 -16.10 -5.88 16.34
C ASP A 36 -15.89 -4.54 15.62
N ALA A 37 -14.81 -4.42 14.82
CA ALA A 37 -14.38 -3.16 14.23
C ALA A 37 -14.24 -2.01 15.25
N GLN A 38 -13.61 -2.28 16.41
CA GLN A 38 -13.39 -1.30 17.48
C GLN A 38 -14.71 -0.78 18.08
N GLY A 39 -15.69 -1.67 18.24
CA GLY A 39 -17.03 -1.36 18.76
C GLY A 39 -18.01 -0.74 17.76
N TYR A 40 -17.59 -0.45 16.53
CA TYR A 40 -18.48 0.16 15.51
C TYR A 40 -19.22 -0.87 14.64
N GLY A 41 -18.66 -2.07 14.49
CA GLY A 41 -19.11 -3.08 13.55
C GLY A 41 -19.01 -2.67 12.06
N TYR A 42 -18.97 -3.68 11.21
CA TYR A 42 -18.89 -3.53 9.76
C TYR A 42 -20.26 -3.26 9.15
N LYS A 43 -20.31 -2.53 8.03
CA LYS A 43 -21.55 -2.24 7.31
C LYS A 43 -22.16 -3.46 6.59
N SER A 44 -21.39 -4.53 6.41
CA SER A 44 -21.86 -5.77 5.80
C SER A 44 -21.07 -6.98 6.30
N ALA A 45 -21.67 -8.16 6.23
CA ALA A 45 -21.01 -9.42 6.56
C ALA A 45 -19.74 -9.66 5.73
N GLN A 46 -19.77 -9.33 4.43
CA GLN A 46 -18.61 -9.44 3.55
C GLN A 46 -17.44 -8.57 4.03
N LYS A 47 -17.71 -7.33 4.46
CA LYS A 47 -16.67 -6.44 5.01
C LYS A 47 -16.13 -6.95 6.33
N ALA A 48 -16.95 -7.59 7.16
CA ALA A 48 -16.50 -8.24 8.39
C ALA A 48 -15.53 -9.39 8.10
N TYR A 49 -15.87 -10.27 7.15
CA TYR A 49 -14.96 -11.34 6.75
C TYR A 49 -13.67 -10.81 6.12
N ALA A 50 -13.75 -9.79 5.28
CA ALA A 50 -12.58 -9.16 4.66
C ALA A 50 -11.66 -8.52 5.71
N GLY A 51 -12.22 -7.79 6.68
CA GLY A 51 -11.47 -7.19 7.78
C GLY A 51 -10.76 -8.23 8.65
N TRP A 52 -11.48 -9.29 9.02
CA TRP A 52 -10.92 -10.40 9.80
C TRP A 52 -9.82 -11.15 9.05
N ALA A 53 -10.04 -11.47 7.77
CA ALA A 53 -9.04 -12.10 6.92
C ALA A 53 -7.80 -11.21 6.77
N TYR A 54 -7.96 -9.89 6.60
CA TYR A 54 -6.85 -8.95 6.50
C TYR A 54 -6.00 -8.89 7.78
N LYS A 55 -6.63 -8.92 8.97
CA LYS A 55 -5.89 -8.92 10.25
C LYS A 55 -5.01 -10.16 10.43
N ARG A 56 -5.47 -11.30 9.92
CA ARG A 56 -4.82 -12.61 10.04
C ARG A 56 -3.95 -13.01 8.85
N ARG A 57 -3.92 -12.19 7.80
CA ARG A 57 -3.07 -12.48 6.64
C ARG A 57 -1.60 -12.38 7.04
N ASP A 58 -0.78 -13.12 6.33
CA ASP A 58 0.67 -12.95 6.40
C ASP A 58 1.07 -11.55 5.90
N LYS A 59 1.75 -10.79 6.76
CA LYS A 59 2.21 -9.42 6.50
C LYS A 59 3.71 -9.36 6.15
N SER A 60 4.40 -10.50 6.08
CA SER A 60 5.83 -10.58 5.71
C SER A 60 6.14 -9.80 4.42
N LYS A 61 5.31 -9.96 3.40
CA LYS A 61 5.45 -9.26 2.11
C LYS A 61 5.23 -7.75 2.22
N ASP A 62 4.38 -7.30 3.16
CA ASP A 62 4.16 -5.87 3.40
C ASP A 62 5.38 -5.25 4.09
N THR A 63 6.00 -5.98 5.03
CA THR A 63 7.22 -5.54 5.71
C THR A 63 8.41 -5.48 4.75
N GLU A 64 8.63 -6.51 3.94
CA GLU A 64 9.68 -6.51 2.90
C GLU A 64 9.52 -5.34 1.92
N LYS A 65 8.28 -5.09 1.48
CA LYS A 65 7.98 -3.96 0.61
C LYS A 65 8.28 -2.62 1.29
N ALA A 66 7.92 -2.48 2.57
CA ALA A 66 8.19 -1.26 3.34
C ALA A 66 9.70 -1.02 3.53
N GLU A 67 10.48 -2.07 3.76
CA GLU A 67 11.94 -2.00 3.86
C GLU A 67 12.58 -1.56 2.54
N LYS A 68 12.14 -2.13 1.41
CA LYS A 68 12.57 -1.69 0.08
C LYS A 68 12.20 -0.23 -0.20
N GLU A 69 10.97 0.18 0.12
CA GLU A 69 10.55 1.58 -0.05
C GLU A 69 11.41 2.53 0.81
N ARG A 70 11.82 2.12 2.03
CA ARG A 70 12.76 2.90 2.86
C ARG A 70 14.15 2.97 2.25
N ALA A 71 14.67 1.86 1.71
CA ALA A 71 15.97 1.82 1.05
C ALA A 71 16.00 2.74 -0.18
N ILE A 72 14.96 2.69 -1.01
CA ILE A 72 14.79 3.58 -2.16
C ILE A 72 14.68 5.03 -1.70
N SER A 73 13.85 5.31 -0.67
CA SER A 73 13.72 6.67 -0.12
C SER A 73 15.08 7.24 0.28
N LYS A 74 15.84 6.52 1.10
CA LYS A 74 17.17 6.94 1.54
C LYS A 74 18.11 7.16 0.36
N TRP A 75 18.16 6.21 -0.58
CA TRP A 75 19.00 6.32 -1.76
C TRP A 75 18.64 7.55 -2.62
N THR A 76 17.35 7.85 -2.81
CA THR A 76 16.91 9.03 -3.56
C THR A 76 17.26 10.36 -2.87
N GLU A 77 17.36 10.37 -1.53
CA GLU A 77 17.80 11.55 -0.76
C GLU A 77 19.31 11.80 -0.89
N GLU A 78 20.10 10.73 -0.96
CA GLU A 78 21.55 10.78 -1.15
C GLU A 78 21.89 11.10 -2.61
N ASN A 79 21.12 10.60 -3.57
CA ASN A 79 21.38 10.69 -5.01
C ASN A 79 20.47 11.70 -5.74
N LYS A 80 20.27 12.89 -5.14
CA LYS A 80 19.38 13.94 -5.70
C LYS A 80 19.75 14.39 -7.10
N THR A 81 21.04 14.36 -7.46
CA THR A 81 21.53 14.71 -8.81
C THR A 81 21.00 13.73 -9.85
N PHE A 82 21.06 12.43 -9.55
CA PHE A 82 20.49 11.39 -10.40
C PHE A 82 18.98 11.57 -10.56
N ILE A 83 18.25 11.87 -9.47
CA ILE A 83 16.80 12.06 -9.55
C ILE A 83 16.44 13.26 -10.43
N ARG A 84 17.17 14.37 -10.33
CA ARG A 84 16.98 15.51 -11.24
C ARG A 84 17.29 15.17 -12.69
N LEU A 85 18.33 14.37 -12.94
CA LEU A 85 18.64 13.88 -14.28
C LEU A 85 17.49 13.05 -14.84
N LEU A 86 16.98 12.11 -14.04
CA LEU A 86 15.80 11.30 -14.39
C LEU A 86 14.58 12.19 -14.68
N ASP A 87 14.33 13.22 -13.88
CA ASP A 87 13.22 14.18 -14.10
C ASP A 87 13.37 14.89 -15.46
N THR A 88 14.56 15.40 -15.76
CA THR A 88 14.85 16.12 -17.01
C THR A 88 14.67 15.22 -18.23
N LEU A 89 15.32 14.05 -18.24
CA LEU A 89 15.27 13.16 -19.39
C LEU A 89 13.89 12.52 -19.58
N ALA A 90 13.16 12.26 -18.48
CA ALA A 90 11.78 11.81 -18.55
C ALA A 90 10.87 12.85 -19.21
N PHE A 91 11.08 14.13 -18.87
CA PHE A 91 10.33 15.24 -19.46
C PHE A 91 10.67 15.44 -20.94
N GLU A 92 11.95 15.36 -21.32
CA GLU A 92 12.39 15.43 -22.72
C GLU A 92 11.80 14.30 -23.56
N LYS A 93 11.92 13.05 -23.09
CA LYS A 93 11.31 11.89 -23.76
C LYS A 93 9.80 12.08 -23.97
N TRP A 94 9.10 12.63 -22.98
CA TRP A 94 7.67 12.92 -23.06
C TRP A 94 7.34 14.01 -24.09
N LYS A 95 8.22 14.99 -24.29
CA LYS A 95 8.06 16.00 -25.35
C LYS A 95 8.20 15.40 -26.74
N ASP A 96 9.21 14.55 -26.93
CA ASP A 96 9.54 14.01 -28.25
C ASP A 96 8.58 12.89 -28.67
N THR A 97 8.41 11.89 -27.80
CA THR A 97 7.71 10.65 -28.14
C THR A 97 6.29 10.60 -27.59
N ARG A 98 5.95 11.48 -26.66
CA ARG A 98 4.70 11.39 -25.87
C ARG A 98 4.52 10.05 -25.15
N THR A 99 5.61 9.32 -24.89
CA THR A 99 5.57 8.02 -24.21
C THR A 99 6.07 8.13 -22.76
N PRO A 100 5.42 7.44 -21.79
CA PRO A 100 5.92 7.37 -20.43
C PRO A 100 7.28 6.67 -20.35
N VAL A 101 8.03 7.00 -19.30
CA VAL A 101 9.27 6.28 -18.95
C VAL A 101 8.92 4.88 -18.44
N ASP A 102 9.68 3.89 -18.92
CA ASP A 102 9.59 2.49 -18.50
C ASP A 102 10.79 2.06 -17.64
N ALA A 103 10.74 0.86 -17.10
CA ALA A 103 11.82 0.34 -16.25
C ALA A 103 13.13 0.11 -17.03
N GLY A 104 13.06 -0.14 -18.34
CA GLY A 104 14.23 -0.32 -19.19
C GLY A 104 15.03 0.96 -19.37
N PHE A 105 14.34 2.09 -19.53
CA PHE A 105 14.95 3.41 -19.55
C PHE A 105 15.64 3.74 -18.22
N VAL A 106 14.96 3.53 -17.09
CA VAL A 106 15.55 3.78 -15.77
C VAL A 106 16.76 2.88 -15.52
N LYS A 107 16.69 1.61 -15.94
CA LYS A 107 17.82 0.68 -15.83
C LYS A 107 19.04 1.17 -16.60
N LYS A 108 18.88 1.57 -17.86
CA LYS A 108 19.97 2.14 -18.67
C LYS A 108 20.59 3.36 -18.01
N LEU A 109 19.74 4.27 -17.51
CA LEU A 109 20.22 5.49 -16.85
C LEU A 109 21.02 5.17 -15.58
N LEU A 110 20.59 4.19 -14.79
CA LEU A 110 21.32 3.73 -13.60
C LEU A 110 22.71 3.17 -13.99
N GLU A 111 22.76 2.29 -15.00
CA GLU A 111 24.02 1.69 -15.49
C GLU A 111 24.98 2.75 -16.05
N GLU A 112 24.49 3.70 -16.85
CA GLU A 112 25.27 4.81 -17.41
C GLU A 112 25.86 5.73 -16.34
N ASN A 113 25.21 5.82 -15.17
CA ASN A 113 25.68 6.61 -14.03
C ASN A 113 26.43 5.75 -12.98
N GLY A 114 26.75 4.48 -13.29
CA GLY A 114 27.57 3.61 -12.44
C GLY A 114 26.81 2.90 -11.30
N TYR A 115 25.49 2.94 -11.28
CA TYR A 115 24.67 2.30 -10.25
C TYR A 115 24.23 0.88 -10.67
N ILE A 116 25.12 -0.09 -10.46
CA ILE A 116 24.91 -1.49 -10.91
C ILE A 116 24.53 -2.41 -9.74
N ASP A 117 25.00 -2.12 -8.52
CA ASP A 117 24.76 -2.91 -7.32
C ASP A 117 23.83 -2.16 -6.35
N LEU A 118 22.52 -2.32 -6.57
CA LEU A 118 21.48 -1.69 -5.77
C LEU A 118 20.59 -2.74 -5.11
N ASN A 119 20.19 -2.47 -3.88
CA ASN A 119 19.26 -3.32 -3.11
C ASN A 119 17.80 -3.24 -3.62
N PHE A 120 17.58 -2.59 -4.77
CA PHE A 120 16.29 -2.45 -5.41
C PHE A 120 16.47 -2.44 -6.93
N THR A 121 15.40 -2.75 -7.63
CA THR A 121 15.34 -2.80 -9.10
C THR A 121 14.96 -1.45 -9.69
N ALA A 122 15.30 -1.23 -10.97
CA ALA A 122 14.88 -0.05 -11.72
C ALA A 122 13.35 0.14 -11.74
N GLY A 123 12.58 -0.95 -11.77
CA GLY A 123 11.11 -0.91 -11.72
C GLY A 123 10.57 -0.47 -10.36
N GLU A 124 11.23 -0.85 -9.27
CA GLU A 124 10.87 -0.39 -7.92
C GLU A 124 11.20 1.10 -7.74
N LEU A 125 12.35 1.55 -8.23
CA LEU A 125 12.71 2.97 -8.27
C LEU A 125 11.72 3.78 -9.11
N LEU A 126 11.37 3.32 -10.32
CA LEU A 126 10.40 3.97 -11.19
C LEU A 126 9.05 4.14 -10.50
N ARG A 127 8.54 3.07 -9.86
CA ARG A 127 7.26 3.11 -9.14
C ARG A 127 7.31 4.09 -7.96
N TYR A 128 8.42 4.15 -7.25
CA TYR A 128 8.61 5.11 -6.16
C TYR A 128 8.62 6.54 -6.70
N TRP A 129 9.39 6.80 -7.75
CA TRP A 129 9.50 8.11 -8.40
C TRP A 129 8.17 8.61 -8.97
N GLN A 130 7.40 7.76 -9.65
CA GLN A 130 6.07 8.08 -10.20
C GLN A 130 5.03 8.48 -9.14
N ARG A 131 5.19 8.04 -7.88
CA ARG A 131 4.32 8.44 -6.76
C ARG A 131 4.57 9.89 -6.30
N GLY A 132 5.53 10.58 -6.91
CA GLY A 132 5.89 11.96 -6.65
C GLY A 132 7.20 12.05 -5.87
N PRO A 133 8.14 12.90 -6.28
CA PRO A 133 9.43 13.02 -5.62
C PRO A 133 9.30 13.55 -4.19
N LEU A 134 10.22 13.15 -3.31
CA LEU A 134 10.32 13.58 -1.91
C LEU A 134 10.27 15.10 -1.72
N TYR A 135 10.69 15.89 -2.72
CA TYR A 135 10.73 17.34 -2.66
C TYR A 135 9.42 18.04 -3.09
N SER A 136 8.49 17.39 -3.79
CA SER A 136 7.18 17.98 -4.12
C SER A 136 6.14 17.81 -3.00
N LYS A 137 6.39 16.88 -2.06
CA LYS A 137 5.64 16.75 -0.80
C LYS A 137 6.00 17.84 0.22
N LYS A 138 6.27 19.08 -0.22
CA LYS A 138 6.15 20.23 0.67
C LYS A 138 4.70 20.25 1.15
N LYS A 139 4.53 19.89 2.43
CA LYS A 139 3.28 19.99 3.21
C LYS A 139 2.54 21.27 2.80
N ARG A 140 1.36 21.12 2.23
CA ARG A 140 0.28 22.08 2.44
C ARG A 140 -0.34 21.80 3.81
#